data_AF-A0A6G1RTI4-F1
#
_entry.id   AF-A0A6G1RTI4-F1
#
_cell.length_a   1.000
_cell.length_b   1.000
_cell.length_c   1.000
_cell.angle_alpha   90.00
_cell.angle_beta   90.00
_cell.angle_gamma   90.00
#
_symmetry.space_group_name_H-M   'P 1'
#
loop_
_entity.id
_entity.type
_entity.pdbx_description
1 polymer ?
#
loop_
_entity_poly.entity_id
_entity_poly.type
_entity_poly.pdbx_seq_one_letter_code
_entity_poly.pdbx_strand_id
1 'polypeptide(L)'
;ISAGNQALAKSITDNSYFCPVLATGLSALYSSLPRKIEVRGDDWHCLRREDWIGVSSLVLFMNSLEFCNAVIQVAHPLVQKQLVDYVHNGFLVPVMGPALHKSSVEEMIASTAYLDLFLRSVSEAALLKTFLRFVLLHRHDGSTILDTLVGRINSNSRLCMVSLSLFRTLLSLNCEDVMLQLVLRYLLPCSHVMLSQRRAVRDLDLYGRAAAKFLSLIPRCCRPHSPPRPPERQDEHAACD
;
A
#
# COMPACT_ATOMS: atom_id res chain seq x y z
N ILE A 1 -12.54 7.70 25.39
CA ILE A 1 -13.43 6.86 26.25
C ILE A 1 -13.03 5.38 26.17
N SER A 2 -12.88 4.76 24.99
CA SER A 2 -12.38 3.38 24.89
C SER A 2 -10.89 3.23 25.28
N ALA A 3 -10.06 4.24 25.04
CA ALA A 3 -8.61 4.21 25.29
C ALA A 3 -8.19 3.72 26.69
N GLY A 4 -8.96 4.04 27.73
CA GLY A 4 -8.68 3.63 29.11
C GLY A 4 -9.53 2.46 29.62
N ASN A 5 -10.38 1.86 28.78
CA ASN A 5 -11.35 0.85 29.22
C ASN A 5 -11.30 -0.40 28.33
N GLN A 6 -10.59 -1.42 28.82
CA GLN A 6 -10.42 -2.72 28.16
C GLN A 6 -11.77 -3.40 27.85
N ALA A 7 -12.75 -3.33 28.76
CA ALA A 7 -14.04 -4.00 28.56
C ALA A 7 -14.85 -3.33 27.44
N LEU A 8 -14.84 -1.99 27.38
CA LEU A 8 -15.45 -1.26 26.27
C LEU A 8 -14.73 -1.53 24.95
N ALA A 9 -13.40 -1.56 24.95
CA ALA A 9 -12.63 -1.89 23.75
C ALA A 9 -12.99 -3.28 23.22
N LYS A 10 -13.08 -4.28 24.11
CA LYS A 10 -13.50 -5.64 23.76
C LYS A 10 -14.94 -5.69 23.25
N SER A 11 -15.85 -4.94 23.87
CA SER A 11 -17.23 -4.87 23.38
C SER A 11 -17.32 -4.25 21.97
N ILE A 12 -16.54 -3.20 21.70
CA ILE A 12 -16.45 -2.60 20.37
C ILE A 12 -15.89 -3.62 19.37
N THR A 13 -14.83 -4.36 19.71
CA THR A 13 -14.20 -5.29 18.77
C THR A 13 -15.03 -6.54 18.52
N ASP A 14 -15.69 -7.06 19.55
CA ASP A 14 -16.32 -8.38 19.50
C ASP A 14 -17.82 -8.28 19.19
N ASN A 15 -18.48 -7.20 19.61
CA ASN A 15 -19.94 -7.06 19.54
C ASN A 15 -20.41 -5.92 18.62
N SER A 16 -19.50 -5.19 17.97
CA SER A 16 -19.86 -4.10 17.04
C SER A 16 -19.25 -4.30 15.66
N TYR A 17 -19.91 -3.75 14.64
CA TYR A 17 -19.39 -3.71 13.27
C TYR A 17 -18.59 -2.43 12.98
N PHE A 18 -18.07 -1.75 14.00
CA PHE A 18 -17.43 -0.45 13.85
C PHE A 18 -16.25 -0.46 12.85
N CYS A 19 -15.22 -1.27 13.11
CA CYS A 19 -14.05 -1.35 12.22
C CYS A 19 -14.37 -1.90 10.81
N PRO A 20 -15.19 -2.97 10.66
CA PRO A 20 -15.66 -3.41 9.35
C PRO A 20 -16.35 -2.31 8.54
N VAL A 21 -17.26 -1.56 9.15
CA VAL A 21 -18.03 -0.49 8.47
C VAL A 21 -17.13 0.63 7.97
N LEU A 22 -16.08 0.99 8.71
CA LEU A 22 -15.12 2.00 8.25
C LEU A 22 -14.32 1.51 7.03
N ALA A 23 -13.83 0.28 7.06
CA ALA A 23 -13.06 -0.28 5.95
C ALA A 23 -13.91 -0.50 4.68
N THR A 24 -15.15 -0.97 4.83
CA THR A 24 -16.08 -1.08 3.70
C THR A 24 -16.51 0.29 3.20
N GLY A 25 -16.65 1.27 4.09
CA GLY A 25 -16.87 2.68 3.76
C GLY A 25 -15.78 3.24 2.84
N LEU A 26 -14.50 3.03 3.17
CA LEU A 26 -13.37 3.42 2.31
C LEU A 26 -13.46 2.76 0.93
N SER A 27 -13.84 1.48 0.87
CA SER A 27 -13.99 0.73 -0.38
C SER A 27 -15.12 1.27 -1.27
N ALA A 28 -16.26 1.61 -0.67
CA ALA A 28 -17.41 2.20 -1.36
C ALA A 28 -17.08 3.61 -1.87
N LEU A 29 -16.44 4.43 -1.04
CA LEU A 29 -16.00 5.78 -1.40
C LEU A 29 -14.96 5.75 -2.52
N TYR A 30 -14.01 4.81 -2.47
CA TYR A 30 -13.02 4.62 -3.53
C TYR A 30 -13.67 4.30 -4.89
N SER A 31 -14.70 3.45 -4.88
CA SER A 31 -15.43 3.06 -6.09
C SER A 31 -16.13 4.25 -6.77
N SER A 32 -16.36 5.33 -6.02
CA SER A 32 -16.98 6.57 -6.48
C SER A 32 -15.95 7.63 -6.94
N LEU A 33 -14.65 7.33 -6.85
CA LEU A 33 -13.60 8.26 -7.28
C LEU A 33 -13.51 8.34 -8.81
N PRO A 34 -13.12 9.50 -9.36
CA PRO A 34 -12.82 9.63 -10.77
C PRO A 34 -11.78 8.60 -11.22
N ARG A 35 -12.08 7.89 -12.31
CA ARG A 35 -11.19 6.86 -12.86
C ARG A 35 -10.10 7.41 -13.76
N LYS A 36 -10.16 8.71 -14.06
CA LYS A 36 -9.21 9.43 -14.91
C LYS A 36 -8.86 10.74 -14.23
N ILE A 37 -7.56 11.06 -14.22
CA ILE A 37 -7.07 12.35 -13.77
C ILE A 37 -6.89 13.24 -15.00
N GLU A 38 -7.49 14.41 -14.95
CA GLU A 38 -7.30 15.44 -15.96
C GLU A 38 -5.87 16.00 -15.86
N VAL A 39 -5.16 16.02 -16.98
CA VAL A 39 -3.81 16.58 -17.07
C VAL A 39 -3.95 18.10 -17.19
N ARG A 40 -3.87 18.79 -16.05
CA ARG A 40 -3.86 20.26 -16.00
C ARG A 40 -2.49 20.72 -15.47
N GLY A 41 -1.70 21.35 -16.35
CA GLY A 41 -0.35 21.80 -16.01
C GLY A 41 0.66 20.66 -15.78
N ASP A 42 1.85 21.02 -15.32
CA ASP A 42 3.00 20.09 -15.21
C ASP A 42 2.93 19.19 -13.96
N ASP A 43 2.28 19.66 -12.89
CA ASP A 43 2.21 19.00 -11.58
C ASP A 43 1.01 18.03 -11.43
N TRP A 44 0.28 17.75 -12.50
CA TRP A 44 -0.93 16.90 -12.49
C TRP A 44 -0.74 15.51 -11.84
N HIS A 45 0.51 15.03 -11.81
CA HIS A 45 0.91 13.73 -11.28
C HIS A 45 0.90 13.66 -9.75
N CYS A 46 0.90 14.81 -9.07
CA CYS A 46 0.92 14.93 -7.61
C CYS A 46 -0.29 15.76 -7.15
N LEU A 47 -1.37 15.08 -6.74
CA LEU A 47 -2.61 15.75 -6.33
C LEU A 47 -2.39 16.56 -5.04
N ARG A 48 -2.54 17.88 -5.12
CA ARG A 48 -2.52 18.82 -4.00
C ARG A 48 -3.94 19.13 -3.55
N ARG A 49 -4.09 19.83 -2.42
CA ARG A 49 -5.40 20.10 -1.83
C ARG A 49 -6.32 20.86 -2.79
N GLU A 50 -5.77 21.84 -3.49
CA GLU A 50 -6.43 22.64 -4.51
C GLU A 50 -6.99 21.80 -5.67
N ASP A 51 -6.36 20.67 -6.01
CA ASP A 51 -6.76 19.83 -7.14
C ASP A 51 -7.99 18.97 -6.84
N TRP A 52 -8.20 18.62 -5.56
CA TRP A 52 -9.27 17.70 -5.17
C TRP A 52 -10.35 18.30 -4.28
N ILE A 53 -10.16 19.51 -3.73
CA ILE A 53 -11.15 20.15 -2.86
C ILE A 53 -12.49 20.38 -3.58
N GLY A 54 -12.48 20.55 -4.91
CA GLY A 54 -13.67 20.68 -5.75
C GLY A 54 -14.30 19.35 -6.18
N VAL A 55 -13.67 18.21 -5.87
CA VAL A 55 -14.13 16.88 -6.26
C VAL A 55 -14.80 16.21 -5.05
N SER A 56 -16.12 16.32 -4.97
CA SER A 56 -16.90 15.89 -3.79
C SER A 56 -16.63 14.45 -3.35
N SER A 57 -16.52 13.50 -4.29
CA SER A 57 -16.24 12.10 -3.94
C SER A 57 -14.85 11.90 -3.35
N LEU A 58 -13.86 12.66 -3.82
CA LEU A 58 -12.50 12.61 -3.29
C LEU A 58 -12.42 13.30 -1.92
N VAL A 59 -13.14 14.41 -1.71
CA VAL A 59 -13.28 15.03 -0.39
C VAL A 59 -13.88 14.05 0.63
N LEU A 60 -14.95 13.34 0.25
CA LEU A 60 -15.59 12.34 1.12
C LEU A 60 -14.62 11.20 1.46
N PHE A 61 -13.86 10.71 0.47
CA PHE A 61 -12.83 9.70 0.72
C PHE A 61 -11.77 10.22 1.69
N MET A 62 -11.21 11.41 1.45
CA MET A 62 -10.17 11.99 2.30
C MET A 62 -10.64 12.20 3.74
N ASN A 63 -11.87 12.69 3.93
CA ASN A 63 -12.46 12.83 5.27
C ASN A 63 -12.64 11.47 5.97
N SER A 64 -13.02 10.42 5.22
CA SER A 64 -13.16 9.07 5.78
C SER A 64 -11.80 8.46 6.15
N LEU A 65 -10.76 8.70 5.34
CA LEU A 65 -9.40 8.28 5.65
C LEU A 65 -8.84 9.02 6.87
N GLU A 66 -9.06 10.34 6.96
CA GLU A 66 -8.69 11.17 8.12
C GLU A 66 -9.43 10.70 9.39
N PHE A 67 -10.70 10.31 9.27
CA PHE A 67 -11.43 9.72 10.39
C PHE A 67 -10.79 8.40 10.85
N CYS A 68 -10.39 7.52 9.93
CA CYS A 68 -9.67 6.28 10.30
C CYS A 68 -8.35 6.59 11.01
N ASN A 69 -7.61 7.59 10.54
CA ASN A 69 -6.38 8.08 11.16
C ASN A 69 -6.64 8.60 12.58
N ALA A 70 -7.66 9.44 12.77
CA ALA A 70 -8.05 9.94 14.10
C ALA A 70 -8.48 8.82 15.06
N VAL A 71 -9.25 7.82 14.58
CA VAL A 71 -9.61 6.64 15.38
C VAL A 71 -8.37 5.89 15.83
N ILE A 72 -7.39 5.69 14.94
CA ILE A 72 -6.14 5.01 15.27
C ILE A 72 -5.36 5.80 16.33
N GLN A 73 -5.35 7.13 16.24
CA GLN A 73 -4.65 7.99 17.21
C GLN A 73 -5.23 7.87 18.63
N VAL A 74 -6.56 7.80 18.77
CA VAL A 74 -7.23 7.97 20.07
C VAL A 74 -7.88 6.70 20.64
N ALA A 75 -8.06 5.64 19.85
CA ALA A 75 -8.76 4.44 20.30
C ALA A 75 -7.86 3.50 21.12
N HIS A 76 -8.49 2.55 21.81
CA HIS A 76 -7.77 1.46 22.47
C HIS A 76 -6.98 0.60 21.47
N PRO A 77 -5.76 0.11 21.78
CA PRO A 77 -4.92 -0.67 20.86
C PRO A 77 -5.62 -1.88 20.20
N LEU A 78 -6.59 -2.51 20.88
CA LEU A 78 -7.41 -3.57 20.29
C LEU A 78 -8.26 -3.08 19.10
N VAL A 79 -8.89 -1.92 19.24
CA VAL A 79 -9.70 -1.29 18.17
C VAL A 79 -8.77 -0.80 17.06
N GLN A 80 -7.61 -0.22 17.41
CA GLN A 80 -6.61 0.20 16.42
C GLN A 80 -6.17 -0.99 15.56
N LYS A 81 -5.78 -2.09 16.20
CA LYS A 81 -5.35 -3.33 15.54
C LYS A 81 -6.45 -3.88 14.62
N GLN A 82 -7.68 -3.96 15.12
CA GLN A 82 -8.80 -4.44 14.34
C GLN A 82 -9.07 -3.53 13.13
N LEU A 83 -9.03 -2.21 13.30
CA LEU A 83 -9.24 -1.26 12.20
C LEU A 83 -8.17 -1.40 11.12
N VAL A 84 -6.88 -1.46 11.47
CA VAL A 84 -5.82 -1.62 10.46
C VAL A 84 -5.91 -2.97 9.75
N ASP A 85 -6.29 -4.04 10.44
CA ASP A 85 -6.50 -5.35 9.83
C ASP A 85 -7.66 -5.32 8.82
N TYR A 86 -8.76 -4.62 9.13
CA TYR A 86 -9.87 -4.44 8.18
C TYR A 86 -9.53 -3.49 7.04
N VAL A 87 -8.78 -2.40 7.27
CA VAL A 87 -8.30 -1.53 6.18
C VAL A 87 -7.41 -2.31 5.22
N HIS A 88 -6.51 -3.14 5.74
CA HIS A 88 -5.65 -3.98 4.90
C HIS A 88 -6.45 -4.99 4.07
N ASN A 89 -7.27 -5.81 4.74
CA ASN A 89 -7.92 -6.96 4.12
C ASN A 89 -9.24 -6.61 3.41
N GLY A 90 -9.87 -5.51 3.79
CA GLY A 90 -11.16 -5.06 3.27
C GLY A 90 -11.05 -3.95 2.23
N PHE A 91 -9.99 -3.13 2.26
CA PHE A 91 -9.79 -2.03 1.30
C PHE A 91 -8.52 -2.20 0.46
N LEU A 92 -7.33 -2.22 1.09
CA LEU A 92 -6.07 -2.19 0.32
C LEU A 92 -5.92 -3.41 -0.60
N VAL A 93 -6.05 -4.61 -0.05
CA VAL A 93 -5.89 -5.84 -0.83
C VAL A 93 -6.97 -6.00 -1.91
N PRO A 94 -8.28 -5.97 -1.59
CA PRO A 94 -9.32 -6.28 -2.58
C PRO A 94 -9.65 -5.12 -3.51
N VAL A 95 -9.38 -3.86 -3.15
CA VAL A 95 -9.73 -2.69 -3.97
C VAL A 95 -8.49 -2.08 -4.61
N MET A 96 -7.52 -1.63 -3.81
CA MET A 96 -6.32 -0.98 -4.34
C MET A 96 -5.42 -1.96 -5.11
N GLY A 97 -5.31 -3.22 -4.68
CA GLY A 97 -4.51 -4.25 -5.35
C GLY A 97 -4.88 -4.42 -6.82
N PRO A 98 -6.14 -4.79 -7.14
CA PRO A 98 -6.64 -4.88 -8.51
C PRO A 98 -6.58 -3.56 -9.27
N ALA A 99 -6.92 -2.42 -8.65
CA ALA A 99 -6.87 -1.10 -9.30
C ALA A 99 -5.45 -0.73 -9.78
N LEU A 100 -4.43 -1.26 -9.09
CA LEU A 100 -3.03 -1.11 -9.47
C LEU A 100 -2.53 -2.19 -10.43
N HIS A 101 -3.30 -3.20 -10.84
CA HIS A 101 -2.79 -4.31 -11.70
C HIS A 101 -3.70 -4.69 -12.86
N LYS A 102 -5.01 -4.79 -12.63
CA LYS A 102 -6.01 -5.35 -13.56
C LYS A 102 -6.91 -4.28 -14.20
N SER A 103 -6.50 -3.02 -14.13
CA SER A 103 -7.26 -1.86 -14.58
C SER A 103 -6.74 -1.30 -15.91
N SER A 104 -7.51 -0.42 -16.55
CA SER A 104 -7.02 0.31 -17.72
C SER A 104 -5.81 1.19 -17.35
N VAL A 105 -4.99 1.59 -18.34
CA VAL A 105 -3.83 2.48 -18.08
C VAL A 105 -4.24 3.78 -17.38
N GLU A 106 -5.38 4.37 -17.76
CA GLU A 106 -5.88 5.60 -17.15
C GLU A 106 -6.32 5.38 -15.68
N GLU A 107 -6.98 4.26 -15.41
CA GLU A 107 -7.33 3.85 -14.05
C GLU A 107 -6.09 3.56 -13.20
N MET A 108 -5.06 2.91 -13.77
CA MET A 108 -3.79 2.67 -13.07
C MET A 108 -3.10 4.00 -12.72
N ILE A 109 -3.14 4.98 -13.63
CA ILE A 109 -2.61 6.34 -13.39
C ILE A 109 -3.36 6.97 -12.21
N ALA A 110 -4.70 6.99 -12.27
CA ALA A 110 -5.53 7.56 -11.20
C ALA A 110 -5.29 6.87 -9.85
N SER A 111 -5.28 5.54 -9.84
CA SER A 111 -5.06 4.72 -8.65
C SER A 111 -3.69 4.93 -8.03
N THR A 112 -2.65 5.12 -8.85
CA THR A 112 -1.29 5.39 -8.37
C THR A 112 -1.19 6.78 -7.73
N ALA A 113 -1.81 7.80 -8.34
CA ALA A 113 -1.86 9.14 -7.78
C ALA A 113 -2.72 9.23 -6.50
N TYR A 114 -3.79 8.44 -6.41
CA TYR A 114 -4.56 8.31 -5.17
C TYR A 114 -3.78 7.61 -4.07
N LEU A 115 -3.06 6.54 -4.37
CA LEU A 115 -2.19 5.89 -3.39
C LEU A 115 -1.13 6.87 -2.85
N ASP A 116 -0.52 7.66 -3.74
CA ASP A 116 0.41 8.73 -3.37
C ASP A 116 -0.24 9.76 -2.42
N LEU A 117 -1.43 10.27 -2.78
CA LEU A 117 -2.19 11.19 -1.94
C LEU A 117 -2.51 10.59 -0.57
N PHE A 118 -2.92 9.32 -0.51
CA PHE A 118 -3.27 8.65 0.73
C PHE A 118 -2.04 8.51 1.64
N LEU A 119 -0.91 8.09 1.09
CA LEU A 119 0.35 8.00 1.84
C LEU A 119 0.82 9.36 2.38
N ARG A 120 0.65 10.44 1.62
CA ARG A 120 0.95 11.81 2.09
C ARG A 120 0.00 12.31 3.17
N SER A 121 -1.20 11.73 3.27
CA SER A 121 -2.26 12.22 4.17
C SER A 121 -2.36 11.44 5.47
N VAL A 122 -1.77 10.25 5.55
CA VAL A 122 -1.76 9.43 6.78
C VAL A 122 -0.64 9.90 7.71
N SER A 123 -0.99 10.27 8.94
CA SER A 123 -0.02 10.66 9.98
C SER A 123 0.26 9.56 11.01
N GLU A 124 -0.71 8.68 11.26
CA GLU A 124 -0.58 7.66 12.30
C GLU A 124 0.25 6.46 11.83
N ALA A 125 1.28 6.11 12.62
CA ALA A 125 2.26 5.11 12.26
C ALA A 125 1.65 3.72 11.98
N ALA A 126 0.60 3.32 12.71
CA ALA A 126 -0.05 2.02 12.50
C ALA A 126 -0.76 1.94 11.14
N LEU A 127 -1.42 3.03 10.72
CA LEU A 127 -2.06 3.09 9.41
C LEU A 127 -1.01 3.18 8.30
N LEU A 128 0.01 4.03 8.46
CA LEU A 128 1.09 4.17 7.48
C LEU A 128 1.81 2.82 7.26
N LYS A 129 2.14 2.11 8.34
CA LYS A 129 2.71 0.76 8.28
C LYS A 129 1.82 -0.21 7.51
N THR A 130 0.51 -0.06 7.59
CA THR A 130 -0.45 -0.90 6.88
C THR A 130 -0.41 -0.65 5.37
N PHE A 131 -0.34 0.62 4.95
CA PHE A 131 -0.12 0.98 3.54
C PHE A 131 1.24 0.51 3.03
N LEU A 132 2.32 0.73 3.79
CA LEU A 132 3.66 0.28 3.41
C LEU A 132 3.75 -1.24 3.32
N ARG A 133 3.13 -1.97 4.26
CA ARG A 133 3.02 -3.43 4.21
C ARG A 133 2.33 -3.89 2.93
N PHE A 134 1.24 -3.22 2.54
CA PHE A 134 0.57 -3.50 1.28
C PHE A 134 1.51 -3.26 0.08
N VAL A 135 2.17 -2.11 0.00
CA VAL A 135 3.09 -1.79 -1.12
C VAL A 135 4.26 -2.78 -1.22
N LEU A 136 4.86 -3.14 -0.08
CA LEU A 136 6.09 -3.95 -0.04
C LEU A 136 5.82 -5.46 -0.11
N LEU A 137 4.72 -5.95 0.47
CA LEU A 137 4.50 -7.38 0.68
C LEU A 137 3.31 -7.95 -0.09
N HIS A 138 2.32 -7.14 -0.48
CA HIS A 138 1.19 -7.67 -1.23
C HIS A 138 1.65 -8.09 -2.62
N ARG A 139 1.28 -9.33 -3.01
CA ARG A 139 1.65 -9.91 -4.29
C ARG A 139 0.42 -10.11 -5.16
N HIS A 140 0.54 -9.69 -6.40
CA HIS A 140 -0.41 -9.92 -7.47
C HIS A 140 0.31 -10.64 -8.60
N ASP A 141 -0.22 -11.80 -9.02
CA ASP A 141 0.38 -12.68 -10.03
C ASP A 141 1.88 -12.97 -9.86
N GLY A 142 2.32 -13.05 -8.60
CA GLY A 142 3.70 -13.37 -8.27
C GLY A 142 4.67 -12.18 -8.28
N SER A 143 4.21 -10.95 -8.46
CA SER A 143 5.00 -9.72 -8.31
C SER A 143 4.47 -8.87 -7.17
N THR A 144 5.32 -8.14 -6.45
CA THR A 144 4.84 -7.18 -5.44
C THR A 144 4.29 -5.92 -6.11
N ILE A 145 3.47 -5.14 -5.39
CA ILE A 145 3.07 -3.80 -5.86
C ILE A 145 4.31 -2.97 -6.19
N LEU A 146 5.34 -3.02 -5.34
CA LEU A 146 6.61 -2.32 -5.57
C LEU A 146 7.28 -2.72 -6.88
N ASP A 147 7.39 -4.03 -7.17
CA ASP A 147 7.99 -4.53 -8.41
C ASP A 147 7.23 -4.00 -9.65
N THR A 148 5.90 -3.99 -9.59
CA THR A 148 5.05 -3.44 -10.66
C THR A 148 5.28 -1.95 -10.85
N LEU A 149 5.38 -1.17 -9.78
CA LEU A 149 5.69 0.26 -9.85
C LEU A 149 7.08 0.52 -10.44
N VAL A 150 8.08 -0.29 -10.10
CA VAL A 150 9.43 -0.19 -10.70
C VAL A 150 9.37 -0.51 -12.20
N GLY A 151 8.65 -1.56 -12.59
CA GLY A 151 8.45 -1.91 -14.00
C GLY A 151 7.81 -0.78 -14.82
N ARG A 152 6.93 0.02 -14.21
CA ARG A 152 6.27 1.17 -14.85
C ARG A 152 7.20 2.35 -15.13
N ILE A 153 8.33 2.48 -14.43
CA ILE A 153 9.29 3.57 -14.71
C ILE A 153 9.78 3.51 -16.16
N ASN A 154 9.95 2.31 -16.70
CA ASN A 154 10.39 2.09 -18.09
C ASN A 154 9.25 2.16 -19.13
N SER A 155 8.05 2.57 -18.72
CA SER A 155 6.83 2.56 -19.56
C SER A 155 6.44 3.96 -20.08
N ASN A 156 5.16 4.14 -20.45
CA ASN A 156 4.58 5.41 -20.92
C ASN A 156 4.90 6.59 -19.97
N SER A 157 5.12 7.78 -20.54
CA SER A 157 5.49 8.98 -19.79
C SER A 157 4.54 9.32 -18.63
N ARG A 158 3.23 9.09 -18.78
CA ARG A 158 2.24 9.38 -17.72
C ARG A 158 2.30 8.41 -16.55
N LEU A 159 2.38 7.11 -16.83
CA LEU A 159 2.53 6.08 -15.79
C LEU A 159 3.87 6.21 -15.06
N CYS A 160 4.93 6.53 -15.80
CA CYS A 160 6.25 6.81 -15.24
C CYS A 160 6.18 8.00 -14.28
N MET A 161 5.60 9.13 -14.68
CA MET A 161 5.48 10.33 -13.84
C MET A 161 4.77 10.06 -12.51
N VAL A 162 3.58 9.45 -12.52
CA VAL A 162 2.86 9.16 -11.25
C VAL A 162 3.59 8.13 -10.39
N SER A 163 4.29 7.16 -10.99
CA SER A 163 5.09 6.18 -10.25
C SER A 163 6.30 6.85 -9.59
N LEU A 164 6.98 7.76 -10.30
CA LEU A 164 8.09 8.54 -9.74
C LEU A 164 7.63 9.48 -8.62
N SER A 165 6.45 10.08 -8.74
CA SER A 165 5.84 10.86 -7.66
C SER A 165 5.65 10.01 -6.40
N LEU A 166 5.05 8.84 -6.56
CA LEU A 166 4.87 7.89 -5.46
C LEU A 166 6.21 7.43 -4.87
N PHE A 167 7.23 7.18 -5.68
CA PHE A 167 8.57 6.85 -5.18
C PHE A 167 9.20 7.99 -4.39
N ARG A 168 9.02 9.23 -4.84
CA ARG A 168 9.47 10.41 -4.08
C ARG A 168 8.79 10.45 -2.70
N THR A 169 7.48 10.22 -2.62
CA THR A 169 6.75 10.13 -1.36
C THR A 169 7.28 8.99 -0.49
N LEU A 170 7.41 7.77 -1.03
CA LEU A 170 7.92 6.60 -0.30
C LEU A 170 9.33 6.82 0.27
N LEU A 171 10.24 7.42 -0.51
CA LEU A 171 11.58 7.76 -0.05
C LEU A 171 11.56 8.86 1.02
N SER A 172 10.67 9.84 0.90
CA SER A 172 10.53 10.93 1.88
C SER A 172 10.04 10.47 3.26
N LEU A 173 9.43 9.28 3.35
CA LEU A 173 9.03 8.68 4.63
C LEU A 173 10.23 8.23 5.48
N ASN A 174 11.44 8.13 4.90
CA ASN A 174 12.65 7.64 5.57
C ASN A 174 12.46 6.30 6.31
N CYS A 175 11.54 5.45 5.82
CA CYS A 175 11.25 4.15 6.41
C CYS A 175 12.35 3.16 6.04
N GLU A 176 12.94 2.49 7.04
CA GLU A 176 14.02 1.51 6.85
C GLU A 176 13.64 0.41 5.84
N ASP A 177 12.45 -0.18 5.98
CA ASP A 177 11.98 -1.24 5.09
C ASP A 177 11.88 -0.76 3.64
N VAL A 178 11.40 0.46 3.42
CA VAL A 178 11.28 1.07 2.10
C VAL A 178 12.66 1.36 1.52
N MET A 179 13.54 1.99 2.29
CA MET A 179 14.92 2.28 1.89
C MET A 179 15.69 1.00 1.57
N LEU A 180 15.48 -0.06 2.36
CA LEU A 180 16.07 -1.35 2.13
C LEU A 180 15.59 -1.95 0.80
N GLN A 181 14.29 -1.99 0.56
CA GLN A 181 13.74 -2.60 -0.67
C GLN A 181 14.05 -1.80 -1.94
N LEU A 182 14.04 -0.47 -1.87
CA LEU A 182 14.24 0.40 -3.04
C LEU A 182 15.70 0.73 -3.35
N VAL A 183 16.53 0.90 -2.32
CA VAL A 183 17.88 1.48 -2.46
C VAL A 183 18.93 0.51 -1.96
N LEU A 184 18.92 0.21 -0.66
CA LEU A 184 20.05 -0.46 -0.01
C LEU A 184 20.22 -1.90 -0.50
N ARG A 185 19.15 -2.63 -0.83
CA ARG A 185 19.24 -3.99 -1.40
C ARG A 185 20.08 -4.05 -2.67
N TYR A 186 20.11 -2.98 -3.47
CA TYR A 186 20.90 -2.90 -4.70
C TYR A 186 22.31 -2.34 -4.47
N LEU A 187 22.50 -1.53 -3.42
CA LEU A 187 23.79 -0.92 -3.09
C LEU A 187 24.68 -1.78 -2.17
N LEU A 188 24.08 -2.48 -1.19
CA LEU A 188 24.78 -3.30 -0.19
C LEU A 188 25.70 -4.38 -0.79
N PRO A 189 25.36 -5.05 -1.91
CA PRO A 189 26.29 -5.98 -2.55
C PRO A 189 27.54 -5.31 -3.16
N CYS A 190 27.58 -3.98 -3.23
CA CYS A 190 28.66 -3.17 -3.84
C CYS A 190 29.05 -3.63 -5.26
N SER A 191 28.10 -4.20 -6.01
CA SER A 191 28.33 -4.65 -7.39
C SER A 191 28.73 -3.49 -8.31
N HIS A 192 28.25 -2.28 -8.01
CA HIS A 192 28.56 -1.03 -8.69
C HIS A 192 29.97 -0.47 -8.40
N VAL A 193 30.63 -0.94 -7.32
CA VAL A 193 31.98 -0.46 -6.95
C VAL A 193 33.04 -1.24 -7.72
N MET A 194 34.02 -0.52 -8.29
CA MET A 194 35.17 -1.11 -8.99
C MET A 194 35.95 -2.05 -8.05
N LEU A 195 36.40 -3.19 -8.58
CA LEU A 195 37.12 -4.23 -7.81
C LEU A 195 38.33 -3.68 -7.04
N SER A 196 39.04 -2.70 -7.60
CA SER A 196 40.18 -2.03 -6.96
C SER A 196 39.79 -1.26 -5.69
N GLN A 197 38.59 -0.69 -5.66
CA GLN A 197 38.07 0.12 -4.56
C GLN A 197 37.30 -0.70 -3.52
N ARG A 198 36.88 -1.93 -3.85
CA ARG A 198 36.15 -2.79 -2.91
C ARG A 198 36.92 -3.11 -1.63
N ARG A 199 38.26 -3.11 -1.67
CA ARG A 199 39.11 -3.30 -0.48
C ARG A 199 39.01 -2.16 0.54
N ALA A 200 38.57 -0.97 0.11
CA ALA A 200 38.35 0.18 0.99
C ALA A 200 36.99 0.11 1.70
N VAL A 201 36.04 -0.71 1.21
CA VAL A 201 34.75 -0.95 1.84
C VAL A 201 34.93 -2.09 2.84
N ARG A 202 35.02 -1.76 4.14
CA ARG A 202 35.34 -2.75 5.19
C ARG A 202 34.21 -3.75 5.45
N ASP A 203 32.96 -3.32 5.34
CA ASP A 203 31.79 -4.12 5.71
C ASP A 203 30.88 -4.41 4.50
N LEU A 204 31.34 -5.30 3.60
CA LEU A 204 30.46 -5.83 2.55
C LEU A 204 29.45 -6.81 3.17
N ASP A 205 28.18 -6.42 3.23
CA ASP A 205 27.00 -7.26 3.49
C ASP A 205 27.26 -8.48 4.40
N LEU A 206 27.82 -8.25 5.60
CA LEU A 206 28.28 -9.34 6.47
C LEU A 206 27.17 -10.33 6.81
N TYR A 207 25.94 -9.83 6.94
CA TYR A 207 24.82 -10.60 7.46
C TYR A 207 23.67 -10.79 6.47
N GLY A 208 23.59 -10.09 5.34
CA GLY A 208 22.44 -10.22 4.43
C GLY A 208 22.31 -11.62 3.83
N ARG A 209 23.42 -12.22 3.39
CA ARG A 209 23.42 -13.61 2.90
C ARG A 209 23.07 -14.62 4.01
N ALA A 210 23.60 -14.41 5.20
CA ALA A 210 23.31 -15.27 6.36
C ALA A 210 21.85 -15.16 6.80
N ALA A 211 21.30 -13.94 6.85
CA ALA A 211 19.92 -13.66 7.15
C ALA A 211 18.98 -14.26 6.09
N ALA A 212 19.28 -14.11 4.80
CA ALA A 212 18.50 -14.73 3.74
C ALA A 212 18.49 -16.27 3.85
N LYS A 213 19.63 -16.88 4.18
CA LYS A 213 19.72 -18.32 4.44
C LYS A 213 18.96 -18.71 5.71
N PHE A 214 19.00 -17.92 6.77
CA PHE A 214 18.24 -18.18 7.99
C PHE A 214 16.73 -18.09 7.74
N LEU A 215 16.28 -17.08 7.01
CA LEU A 215 14.87 -16.91 6.62
C LEU A 215 14.39 -18.03 5.68
N SER A 216 15.26 -18.56 4.82
CA SER A 216 14.90 -19.69 3.94
C SER A 216 14.66 -21.00 4.71
N LEU A 217 15.23 -21.12 5.92
CA LEU A 217 15.02 -22.25 6.83
C LEU A 217 13.70 -22.16 7.62
N ILE A 218 12.93 -21.06 7.50
CA ILE A 218 11.63 -20.95 8.17
C ILE A 218 10.73 -22.10 7.72
N PRO A 219 10.28 -22.97 8.66
CA PRO A 219 9.40 -24.10 8.35
C PRO A 219 8.13 -23.64 7.63
N ARG A 220 7.61 -24.46 6.72
CA ARG A 220 6.41 -24.12 5.96
C ARG A 220 5.19 -23.83 6.85
N CYS A 221 5.10 -24.46 8.03
CA CYS A 221 4.05 -24.23 9.02
C CYS A 221 4.13 -22.86 9.72
N CYS A 222 5.30 -22.20 9.71
CA CYS A 222 5.50 -20.89 10.32
C CYS A 222 5.33 -19.74 9.32
N ARG A 223 5.09 -20.04 8.03
CA ARG A 223 4.85 -19.01 7.03
C ARG A 223 3.42 -18.47 7.23
N PRO A 224 3.22 -17.14 7.25
CA PRO A 224 1.87 -16.58 7.35
C PRO A 224 1.03 -17.11 6.19
N HIS A 225 -0.02 -17.88 6.50
CA HIS A 225 -0.96 -18.40 5.54
C HIS A 225 -1.54 -17.22 4.75
N SER A 226 -1.30 -17.18 3.43
CA SER A 226 -2.17 -16.39 2.56
C SER A 226 -3.55 -17.07 2.58
N PRO A 227 -4.65 -16.31 2.74
CA PRO A 227 -5.97 -16.90 2.61
C PRO A 227 -6.09 -17.52 1.20
N PRO A 228 -6.77 -18.67 1.07
CA PRO A 228 -6.97 -19.31 -0.23
C PRO A 228 -7.67 -18.32 -1.18
N ARG A 229 -7.19 -18.25 -2.43
CA ARG A 229 -7.85 -17.50 -3.50
C ARG A 229 -9.32 -17.98 -3.60
N PRO A 230 -10.31 -17.08 -3.65
CA PRO A 230 -11.67 -17.50 -3.99
C PRO A 230 -11.67 -18.13 -5.39
N PRO A 231 -12.48 -19.16 -5.63
CA PRO A 231 -12.50 -19.85 -6.92
C PRO A 231 -12.89 -18.87 -8.03
N GLU A 232 -12.11 -18.88 -9.11
CA GLU A 232 -12.40 -18.18 -10.35
C GLU A 232 -13.80 -18.65 -10.82
N ARG A 233 -14.74 -17.71 -10.95
CA ARG A 233 -16.01 -17.99 -11.61
C ARG A 233 -15.67 -18.32 -13.07
N GLN A 234 -15.89 -19.57 -13.45
CA GLN A 234 -15.89 -19.98 -14.85
C GLN A 234 -16.99 -19.17 -15.53
N ASP A 235 -16.62 -18.32 -16.48
CA ASP A 235 -17.58 -17.70 -17.39
C ASP A 235 -18.20 -18.81 -18.24
N GLU A 236 -19.43 -19.22 -17.90
CA GLU A 236 -20.29 -19.95 -18.82
C GLU A 236 -20.54 -19.06 -20.03
N HIS A 237 -19.80 -19.32 -21.11
CA HIS A 237 -20.24 -18.95 -22.45
C HIS A 237 -21.58 -19.66 -22.70
N ALA A 238 -22.67 -18.91 -22.58
CA ALA A 238 -23.95 -19.30 -23.14
C ALA A 238 -23.81 -19.36 -24.67
N ALA A 239 -23.49 -20.54 -25.17
CA ALA A 239 -23.95 -20.97 -26.47
C ALA A 239 -25.42 -21.42 -26.31
N CYS A 240 -26.34 -20.65 -26.86
CA CYS A 240 -27.67 -21.13 -27.23
C CYS A 240 -28.03 -20.47 -28.58
N ASP A 241 -28.08 -21.33 -29.59
CA ASP A 241 -28.91 -21.36 -30.80
C ASP A 241 -29.39 -20.04 -31.45
#